data_AF-J3A172-F1
#
_entry.id   AF-J3A172-F1
#
_cell.length_a   1.000
_cell.length_b   1.000
_cell.length_c   1.000
_cell.angle_alpha   90.00
_cell.angle_beta   90.00
_cell.angle_gamma   90.00
#
_symmetry.space_group_name_H-M   'P 1'
#
loop_
_entity.id
_entity.type
_entity.pdbx_description
1 polymer ?
#
loop_
_entity_poly.entity_id
_entity_poly.type
_entity_poly.pdbx_seq_one_letter_code
_entity_poly.pdbx_strand_id
1 'polypeptide(L)'
;MKTPYDAALRVRQRELDEVSTAIRAEAGTLGELERERARVQAALRAEAQVAGTDLALASPAWQGRMRGQGRELGSLQAQVQARVDRLRDAAVDAYGTLRGIETAAEDYRRDTARAEAAAEQSTSDDLSAAAFLKTLRIVRRESPR
;
A
#
# COMPACT_ATOMS: atom_id res chain seq x y z
N MET A 1 -1.79 19.76 13.89
CA MET A 1 -3.22 19.59 14.23
C MET A 1 -3.57 18.11 14.18
N LYS A 2 -4.11 17.54 15.26
CA LYS A 2 -4.49 16.12 15.32
C LYS A 2 -5.83 15.96 14.61
N THR A 3 -5.96 15.04 13.65
CA THR A 3 -7.24 14.81 12.95
C THR A 3 -7.97 13.63 13.58
N PRO A 4 -9.32 13.58 13.53
CA PRO A 4 -10.06 12.40 13.98
C PRO A 4 -9.72 11.13 13.18
N TYR A 5 -9.10 11.29 12.01
CA TYR A 5 -8.70 10.21 11.11
C TYR A 5 -7.33 9.59 11.46
N ASP A 6 -6.53 10.21 12.34
CA ASP A 6 -5.15 9.79 12.62
C ASP A 6 -5.04 8.34 13.13
N ALA A 7 -6.03 7.88 13.90
CA ALA A 7 -6.07 6.50 14.39
C ALA A 7 -6.33 5.51 13.24
N ALA A 8 -7.29 5.83 12.36
CA ALA A 8 -7.61 5.02 11.19
C ALA A 8 -6.44 4.96 10.20
N LEU A 9 -5.77 6.09 9.95
CA LEU A 9 -4.58 6.15 9.10
C LEU A 9 -3.47 5.23 9.59
N ARG A 10 -3.19 5.22 10.90
CA ARG A 10 -2.16 4.34 11.49
C ARG A 10 -2.50 2.86 11.33
N VAL A 11 -3.77 2.49 11.52
CA VAL A 11 -4.20 1.09 11.35
C VAL A 11 -4.05 0.68 9.89
N ARG A 12 -4.55 1.48 8.95
CA ARG A 12 -4.46 1.16 7.51
C ARG A 12 -3.04 1.15 6.98
N GLN A 13 -2.16 2.03 7.49
CA GLN A 13 -0.74 1.99 7.13
C GLN A 13 -0.09 0.67 7.58
N ARG A 14 -0.38 0.19 8.79
CA ARG A 14 0.15 -1.09 9.28
C ARG A 14 -0.34 -2.28 8.45
N GLU A 15 -1.62 -2.31 8.12
CA GLU A 15 -2.19 -3.34 7.24
C GLU A 15 -1.50 -3.35 5.87
N LEU A 16 -1.24 -2.18 5.28
CA LEU A 16 -0.52 -2.08 4.02
C LEU A 16 0.94 -2.55 4.13
N ASP A 17 1.61 -2.22 5.24
CA ASP A 17 2.98 -2.66 5.51
C ASP A 17 3.05 -4.18 5.70
N GLU A 18 2.07 -4.78 6.37
CA GLU A 18 1.93 -6.23 6.56
C GLU A 18 1.73 -6.95 5.22
N VAL A 19 0.80 -6.48 4.38
CA VAL A 19 0.57 -7.04 3.04
C VAL A 19 1.81 -6.89 2.16
N SER A 20 2.47 -5.73 2.19
CA SER A 20 3.71 -5.50 1.45
C SER A 20 4.83 -6.45 1.87
N THR A 21 4.93 -6.74 3.17
CA THR A 21 5.90 -7.70 3.71
C THR A 21 5.57 -9.13 3.26
N ALA A 22 4.30 -9.53 3.30
CA ALA A 22 3.85 -10.83 2.82
C ALA A 22 4.14 -11.03 1.32
N ILE A 23 3.91 -10.01 0.48
CA ILE A 23 4.23 -10.05 -0.95
C ILE A 23 5.74 -10.29 -1.16
N ARG A 24 6.61 -9.58 -0.42
CA ARG A 24 8.07 -9.77 -0.54
C ARG A 24 8.49 -11.17 -0.15
N ALA A 25 7.92 -11.74 0.91
CA ALA A 25 8.22 -13.09 1.35
C ALA A 25 7.85 -14.12 0.28
N GLU A 26 6.61 -14.06 -0.24
CA GLU A 26 6.11 -15.00 -1.25
C GLU A 26 6.85 -14.83 -2.60
N ALA A 27 7.22 -13.60 -2.97
CA ALA A 27 8.07 -13.36 -4.14
C ALA A 27 9.48 -13.96 -3.98
N GLY A 28 10.03 -13.94 -2.76
CA GLY A 28 11.28 -14.63 -2.43
C GLY A 28 11.16 -16.14 -2.62
N THR A 29 10.10 -16.74 -2.10
CA THR A 29 9.78 -18.17 -2.28
C THR A 29 9.62 -18.52 -3.76
N LEU A 30 8.95 -17.69 -4.55
CA LEU A 30 8.81 -17.90 -5.99
C LEU A 30 10.18 -17.95 -6.69
N GLY A 31 11.08 -17.03 -6.35
CA GLY A 31 12.45 -17.03 -6.88
C GLY A 31 13.26 -18.27 -6.48
N GLU A 32 13.04 -18.82 -5.28
CA GLU A 32 13.65 -20.10 -4.87
C GLU A 32 13.13 -21.27 -5.69
N LEU A 33 11.81 -21.34 -5.90
CA LEU A 33 11.17 -22.39 -6.69
C LEU A 33 11.61 -22.34 -8.16
N GLU A 34 11.77 -21.15 -8.72
CA GLU A 34 12.29 -20.97 -10.09
C GLU A 34 13.73 -21.48 -10.22
N ARG A 35 14.59 -21.17 -9.25
CA ARG A 35 15.97 -21.69 -9.23
C ARG A 35 15.99 -23.21 -9.12
N GLU A 36 15.16 -23.78 -8.26
CA GLU A 36 15.11 -25.23 -8.08
C GLU A 36 14.56 -25.94 -9.32
N ARG A 37 13.53 -25.37 -9.96
CA ARG A 37 13.03 -25.87 -11.24
C ARG A 37 14.09 -25.80 -12.33
N ALA A 38 14.85 -24.71 -12.41
CA ALA A 38 15.95 -24.59 -13.36
C ALA A 38 17.04 -25.65 -13.13
N ARG A 39 17.35 -25.97 -11.87
CA ARG A 39 18.28 -27.06 -11.52
C ARG A 39 17.78 -28.43 -11.96
N VAL A 40 16.51 -28.76 -11.69
CA VAL A 40 15.91 -30.04 -12.14
C VAL A 40 15.93 -30.14 -13.67
N GLN A 41 15.62 -29.06 -14.38
CA GLN A 41 15.69 -29.03 -15.85
C GLN A 41 17.12 -29.20 -16.37
N ALA A 42 18.11 -28.56 -15.75
CA ALA A 42 19.50 -28.73 -16.10
C ALA A 42 19.98 -30.17 -15.88
N ALA A 43 19.59 -30.79 -14.76
CA ALA A 43 19.91 -32.19 -14.47
C ALA A 43 19.30 -33.15 -15.51
N LEU A 44 18.03 -32.94 -15.89
CA LEU A 44 17.37 -33.74 -16.92
C LEU A 44 18.06 -33.60 -18.29
N ARG A 45 18.53 -32.41 -18.64
CA ARG A 45 19.30 -32.18 -19.89
C ARG A 45 20.65 -32.88 -19.86
N ALA A 46 21.36 -32.81 -18.73
CA ALA A 46 22.64 -33.49 -18.56
C ALA A 46 22.49 -35.01 -18.71
N GLU A 47 21.47 -35.60 -18.07
CA GLU A 47 21.15 -37.02 -18.23
C GLU A 47 20.84 -37.38 -19.70
N ALA A 48 20.07 -36.54 -20.40
CA ALA A 48 19.75 -36.76 -21.81
C ALA A 48 21.00 -36.74 -22.71
N GLN A 49 22.00 -35.91 -22.38
CA GLN A 49 23.29 -35.87 -23.09
C GLN A 49 24.10 -37.16 -22.87
N VAL A 50 24.15 -37.65 -21.63
CA VAL A 50 24.84 -38.91 -21.29
C VAL A 50 24.18 -40.09 -22.00
N ALA A 51 22.84 -40.18 -21.93
CA ALA A 51 22.06 -41.23 -22.58
C ALA A 51 22.18 -41.20 -24.12
N GLY A 52 22.41 -40.03 -24.72
CA GLY A 52 22.67 -39.89 -26.15
C GLY A 52 24.04 -40.42 -26.57
N THR A 53 24.99 -40.53 -25.64
CA THR A 53 26.32 -41.11 -25.88
C THR A 53 26.30 -42.63 -25.72
N ASP A 54 25.64 -43.12 -24.66
CA ASP A 54 25.42 -44.54 -24.41
C ASP A 54 24.07 -44.74 -23.71
N LEU A 55 23.17 -45.47 -24.38
CA LEU A 55 21.82 -45.74 -23.88
C LEU A 55 21.84 -46.63 -22.62
N ALA A 56 22.88 -47.46 -22.44
CA ALA A 56 23.02 -48.29 -21.24
C ALA A 56 23.25 -47.47 -19.97
N LEU A 57 23.70 -46.21 -20.11
CA LEU A 57 23.91 -45.28 -19.01
C LEU A 57 22.62 -44.55 -18.60
N ALA A 58 21.54 -44.65 -19.37
CA ALA A 58 20.28 -43.98 -19.07
C ALA A 58 19.57 -44.63 -17.87
N SER A 59 19.04 -43.82 -16.96
CA SER A 59 18.21 -44.32 -15.84
C SER A 59 16.73 -43.87 -15.96
N PRO A 60 15.83 -44.70 -16.53
CA PRO A 60 14.41 -44.37 -16.65
C PRO A 60 13.72 -44.08 -15.31
N ALA A 61 14.09 -44.80 -14.26
CA ALA A 61 13.53 -44.60 -12.92
C ALA A 61 13.93 -43.24 -12.32
N TRP A 62 15.18 -42.82 -12.51
CA TRP A 62 15.64 -41.49 -12.07
C TRP A 62 14.94 -40.38 -12.87
N GLN A 63 14.81 -40.52 -14.19
CA GLN A 63 14.11 -39.56 -15.04
C GLN A 63 12.64 -39.43 -14.64
N GLY A 64 11.97 -40.54 -14.31
CA GLY A 64 10.60 -40.56 -13.79
C GLY A 64 10.47 -39.74 -12.50
N ARG A 65 11.39 -39.93 -11.53
CA ARG A 65 11.42 -39.14 -10.30
C ARG A 65 11.64 -37.66 -10.56
N MET A 66 12.62 -37.29 -11.38
CA MET A 66 12.93 -35.90 -11.69
C MET A 66 11.78 -35.19 -12.42
N ARG A 67 11.08 -35.88 -13.33
CA ARG A 67 9.86 -35.35 -13.95
C ARG A 67 8.72 -35.18 -12.94
N GLY A 68 8.59 -36.11 -11.98
CA GLY A 68 7.69 -36.00 -10.84
C GLY A 68 7.96 -34.74 -10.03
N GLN A 69 9.19 -34.58 -9.56
CA GLN A 69 9.65 -33.40 -8.83
C GLN A 69 9.43 -32.10 -9.62
N GLY A 70 9.70 -32.11 -10.93
CA GLY A 70 9.45 -30.95 -11.80
C GLY A 70 7.96 -30.56 -11.88
N ARG A 71 7.05 -31.54 -11.87
CA ARG A 71 5.59 -31.28 -11.83
C ARG A 71 5.16 -30.74 -10.48
N GLU A 72 5.68 -31.29 -9.39
CA GLU A 72 5.40 -30.81 -8.03
C GLU A 72 5.87 -29.36 -7.84
N LEU A 73 7.10 -29.05 -8.26
CA LEU A 73 7.62 -27.68 -8.25
C LEU A 73 6.77 -26.73 -9.10
N GLY A 74 6.29 -27.19 -10.27
CA GLY A 74 5.38 -26.41 -11.11
C GLY A 74 4.03 -26.12 -10.44
N SER A 75 3.46 -27.12 -9.77
CA SER A 75 2.21 -26.95 -8.99
C SER A 75 2.41 -25.98 -7.83
N LEU A 76 3.52 -26.12 -7.09
CA LEU A 76 3.83 -25.25 -5.97
C LEU A 76 4.07 -23.80 -6.44
N GLN A 77 4.78 -23.60 -7.55
CA GLN A 77 4.98 -22.29 -8.16
C GLN A 77 3.64 -21.64 -8.53
N ALA A 78 2.71 -22.39 -9.13
CA ALA A 78 1.37 -21.87 -9.46
C ALA A 78 0.57 -21.48 -8.21
N GLN A 79 0.67 -22.27 -7.14
CA GLN A 79 0.01 -21.96 -5.86
C GLN A 79 0.56 -20.70 -5.19
N VAL A 80 1.89 -20.56 -5.17
CA VAL A 80 2.57 -19.36 -4.63
C VAL A 80 2.23 -18.13 -5.48
N GLN A 81 2.26 -18.25 -6.81
CA GLN A 81 1.88 -17.16 -7.71
C GLN A 81 0.43 -16.71 -7.46
N ALA A 82 -0.51 -17.63 -7.36
CA ALA A 82 -1.91 -17.31 -7.04
C ALA A 82 -2.08 -16.66 -5.65
N ARG A 83 -1.16 -16.93 -4.71
CA ARG A 83 -1.15 -16.24 -3.41
C ARG A 83 -0.59 -14.82 -3.54
N VAL A 84 0.48 -14.62 -4.29
CA VAL A 84 1.04 -13.29 -4.60
C VAL A 84 -0.02 -12.41 -5.26
N ASP A 85 -0.76 -12.94 -6.23
CA ASP A 85 -1.77 -12.17 -6.95
C ASP A 85 -2.92 -11.74 -6.02
N ARG A 86 -3.40 -12.64 -5.15
CA ARG A 86 -4.38 -12.29 -4.10
C ARG A 86 -3.85 -11.24 -3.12
N LEU A 87 -2.58 -11.31 -2.74
CA LEU A 87 -1.98 -10.30 -1.86
C LEU A 87 -1.85 -8.94 -2.57
N ARG A 88 -1.58 -8.92 -3.88
CA ARG A 88 -1.56 -7.69 -4.68
C ARG A 88 -2.94 -7.06 -4.76
N ASP A 89 -3.98 -7.86 -4.99
CA ASP A 89 -5.36 -7.36 -4.98
C ASP A 89 -5.72 -6.76 -3.62
N ALA A 90 -5.39 -7.45 -2.53
CA ALA A 90 -5.56 -6.93 -1.18
C ALA A 90 -4.77 -5.64 -0.92
N ALA A 91 -3.55 -5.51 -1.48
CA ALA A 91 -2.74 -4.30 -1.37
C ALA A 91 -3.37 -3.11 -2.10
N VAL A 92 -3.96 -3.35 -3.28
CA VAL A 92 -4.67 -2.33 -4.06
C VAL A 92 -5.87 -1.81 -3.29
N ASP A 93 -6.67 -2.72 -2.71
CA ASP A 93 -7.85 -2.35 -1.90
C ASP A 93 -7.45 -1.58 -0.64
N ALA A 94 -6.41 -2.03 0.07
CA ALA A 94 -5.88 -1.37 1.25
C ALA A 94 -5.35 0.05 0.92
N TYR A 95 -4.62 0.18 -0.19
CA TYR A 95 -4.11 1.46 -0.66
C TYR A 95 -5.25 2.42 -1.05
N GLY A 96 -6.27 1.95 -1.77
CA GLY A 96 -7.44 2.75 -2.13
C GLY A 96 -8.17 3.28 -0.90
N THR A 97 -8.35 2.42 0.10
CA THR A 97 -8.97 2.79 1.38
C THR A 97 -8.13 3.81 2.15
N LEU A 98 -6.82 3.58 2.27
CA LEU A 98 -5.89 4.51 2.91
C LEU A 98 -5.96 5.88 2.23
N ARG A 99 -5.93 5.91 0.89
CA ARG A 99 -5.97 7.16 0.13
C ARG A 99 -7.27 7.93 0.36
N GLY A 100 -8.40 7.24 0.43
CA GLY A 100 -9.69 7.88 0.76
C GLY A 100 -9.68 8.54 2.14
N ILE A 101 -9.08 7.89 3.15
CA ILE A 101 -8.96 8.43 4.51
C ILE A 101 -7.99 9.63 4.52
N GLU A 102 -6.89 9.57 3.79
CA GLU A 102 -5.94 10.69 3.66
C GLU A 102 -6.64 11.93 3.08
N THR A 103 -7.43 11.77 2.02
CA THR A 103 -8.19 12.85 1.42
C THR A 103 -9.20 13.43 2.42
N ALA A 104 -9.97 12.59 3.12
CA ALA A 104 -10.91 13.07 4.14
C ALA A 104 -10.20 13.83 5.28
N ALA A 105 -9.02 13.37 5.68
CA ALA A 105 -8.20 14.05 6.68
C ALA A 105 -7.68 15.40 6.19
N GLU A 106 -7.30 15.50 4.91
CA GLU A 106 -6.87 16.76 4.31
C GLU A 106 -8.00 17.77 4.19
N ASP A 107 -9.16 17.34 3.74
CA ASP A 107 -10.36 18.18 3.63
C ASP A 107 -10.78 18.69 5.01
N TYR A 108 -10.78 17.83 6.03
CA TYR A 108 -11.02 18.24 7.41
C TYR A 108 -10.06 19.33 7.89
N ARG A 109 -8.76 19.18 7.59
CA ARG A 109 -7.76 20.21 7.96
C ARG A 109 -8.03 21.53 7.24
N ARG A 110 -8.40 21.47 5.97
CA ARG A 110 -8.71 22.65 5.17
C ARG A 110 -9.95 23.37 5.68
N ASP A 111 -11.00 22.63 6.01
CA ASP A 111 -12.25 23.20 6.53
C ASP A 111 -12.09 23.77 7.93
N THR A 112 -11.32 23.11 8.79
CA THR A 112 -11.00 23.62 10.13
C THR A 112 -10.23 24.94 10.02
N ALA A 113 -9.20 25.00 9.17
CA ALA A 113 -8.41 26.22 8.97
C ALA A 113 -9.25 27.37 8.40
N ARG A 114 -10.19 27.09 7.49
CA ARG A 114 -11.14 28.09 6.98
C ARG A 114 -12.07 28.60 8.08
N ALA A 115 -12.59 27.71 8.92
CA ALA A 115 -13.48 28.06 10.01
C ALA A 115 -12.76 28.92 11.06
N GLU A 116 -11.51 28.59 11.40
CA GLU A 116 -10.65 29.38 12.28
C GLU A 116 -10.41 30.79 11.71
N ALA A 117 -10.00 30.89 10.44
CA ALA A 117 -9.78 32.17 9.78
C ALA A 117 -11.06 33.04 9.71
N ALA A 118 -12.21 32.42 9.42
CA ALA A 118 -13.49 33.12 9.39
C ALA A 118 -13.90 33.63 10.78
N ALA A 119 -13.64 32.86 11.83
CA ALA A 119 -13.88 33.28 13.20
C ALA A 119 -12.97 34.45 13.60
N GLU A 120 -11.67 34.38 13.30
CA GLU A 120 -10.73 35.47 13.55
C GLU A 120 -11.16 36.76 12.83
N GLN A 121 -11.53 36.66 11.55
CA GLN A 121 -12.02 37.81 10.79
C GLN A 121 -13.30 38.41 11.39
N SER A 122 -14.28 37.58 11.75
CA SER A 122 -15.52 38.05 12.39
C SER A 122 -15.23 38.82 13.68
N THR A 123 -14.30 38.34 14.51
CA THR A 123 -13.92 39.05 15.75
C THR A 123 -13.26 40.40 15.47
N SER A 124 -12.44 40.49 14.40
CA SER A 124 -11.79 41.73 13.98
C SER A 124 -12.80 42.75 13.46
N ASP A 125 -13.77 42.30 12.67
CA ASP A 125 -14.84 43.12 12.10
C ASP A 125 -15.75 43.66 13.22
N ASP A 126 -16.11 42.82 14.20
CA ASP A 126 -16.91 43.22 15.36
C ASP A 126 -16.21 44.30 16.20
N LEU A 127 -14.91 44.13 16.48
CA LEU A 127 -14.10 45.11 17.21
C LEU A 127 -14.00 46.44 16.45
N SER A 128 -13.78 46.37 15.14
CA SER A 128 -13.70 47.54 14.27
C SER A 128 -15.02 48.29 14.21
N ALA A 129 -16.14 47.58 14.08
CA ALA A 129 -17.48 48.15 14.11
C ALA A 129 -17.79 48.82 15.46
N ALA A 130 -17.44 48.17 16.57
CA ALA A 130 -17.62 48.74 17.92
C ALA A 130 -16.79 50.02 18.12
N ALA A 131 -15.54 50.04 17.65
CA ALA A 131 -14.68 51.22 17.71
C ALA A 131 -15.24 52.37 16.87
N PHE A 132 -15.72 52.08 15.66
CA PHE A 132 -16.35 53.05 14.77
C PHE A 132 -17.65 53.65 15.35
N LEU A 133 -18.51 52.82 15.93
CA LEU A 133 -19.72 53.30 16.61
C LEU A 133 -19.39 54.19 17.82
N LYS A 134 -18.33 53.86 18.56
CA LYS A 134 -17.85 54.68 19.67
C LYS A 134 -17.36 56.05 19.21
N THR A 135 -16.58 56.14 18.13
CA THR A 135 -16.13 57.42 17.58
C THR A 135 -17.29 58.25 17.05
N LEU A 136 -18.25 57.66 16.32
CA LEU A 136 -19.46 58.37 15.90
C LEU A 136 -20.25 58.94 17.09
N ARG A 137 -20.33 58.21 18.19
CA ARG A 137 -21.01 58.68 19.42
C ARG A 137 -20.29 59.87 20.07
N ILE A 138 -18.96 59.89 20.04
CA ILE A 138 -18.15 61.01 20.56
C ILE A 138 -18.37 62.25 19.70
N VAL A 139 -18.22 62.13 18.38
CA VAL A 139 -18.41 63.24 17.43
C VAL A 139 -19.82 63.83 17.55
N ARG A 140 -20.85 62.99 17.71
CA ARG A 140 -22.23 63.44 17.91
C ARG A 140 -22.46 64.16 19.25
N ARG A 141 -21.68 63.85 20.29
CA ARG A 141 -21.73 64.56 21.58
C ARG A 141 -21.00 65.90 21.55
N GLU A 142 -19.93 66.00 20.78
CA GLU A 142 -19.11 67.22 20.64
C GLU A 142 -19.69 68.24 19.66
N SER A 143 -20.62 67.83 18.80
CA SER A 143 -21.43 68.71 17.95
C SER A 143 -22.90 68.73 18.42
N PRO A 144 -23.22 69.32 19.58
CA PRO A 144 -24.61 69.59 19.94
C PRO A 144 -25.12 70.69 19.00
N ARG A 145 -26.20 70.41 18.28
CA ARG A 145 -27.02 71.48 17.70
C ARG A 145 -27.68 72.28 18.82
#